data_AF-A0ABD6ED12-F1
#
_entry.id   AF-A0ABD6ED12-F1
#
_cell.length_a   1.000
_cell.length_b   1.000
_cell.length_c   1.000
_cell.angle_alpha   90.00
_cell.angle_beta   90.00
_cell.angle_gamma   90.00
#
_symmetry.space_group_name_H-M   'P 1'
#
loop_
_entity.id
_entity.type
_entity.pdbx_description
1 polymer ?
#
loop_
_entity_poly.entity_id
_entity_poly.type
_entity_poly.pdbx_seq_one_letter_code
_entity_poly.pdbx_strand_id
1 'polypeptide(L)'
;MFARMFLFILSFLATSQYVVANVPRKPDITITFGNLTLSLGAVDTKGNSLSLKDVQLHADTLSMIGDSLSQKQRINNVYEYVEYPELVNSINESVNPCEDFYEFVCQGWQNKQTIEPYENVISQFRLARDEVFLRLKKILSEQREKDRVDDLFYIVYEKCMDKNAQNSLRSKPLLNMLRKLQDVHPEYLTDWLIEVSPVTVFVTFSVETDQMNSTRNTLELNMVKAEMLHDYFIDEKYRDRVEAFKDYLWQIMQLLIDDDPNQEFFSKNAEAVNRSIDSFVDVETQMSLILNESDPHADDHEAFYNLYGFDELQAVMPAINLTKLFIAIAPKELLDKIDLKNLTVVVPEPDSLKSLDSLIQAMSASNLRNYLRWKLILAYVPFLDERFEDVQLKFDTVMYGIVNKEPRWMQCVRVSINFLTDIANALYVKEYVPPNSLADLRILMDNVRYSFENLLKENEWMDNETKGRALLKVKELVAFIAYDEKSITKEALEKKYTLVSSISYSSE
;
A
#
# COMPACT_ATOMS: atom_id res chain seq x y z
N MET A 1 10.15 26.95 -4.39
CA MET A 1 9.93 25.55 -4.81
C MET A 1 11.21 24.72 -4.81
N PHE A 2 12.31 25.18 -5.42
CA PHE A 2 13.64 24.53 -5.35
C PHE A 2 14.13 24.23 -3.91
N ALA A 3 13.84 25.12 -2.95
CA ALA A 3 14.15 24.89 -1.53
C ALA A 3 13.32 23.75 -0.90
N ARG A 4 12.02 23.61 -1.24
CA ARG A 4 11.17 22.49 -0.76
C ARG A 4 11.67 21.15 -1.26
N MET A 5 12.14 21.15 -2.49
CA MET A 5 12.64 19.99 -3.22
C MET A 5 14.02 19.54 -2.73
N PHE A 6 14.91 20.49 -2.43
CA PHE A 6 16.22 20.23 -1.80
C PHE A 6 16.07 19.57 -0.42
N LEU A 7 15.06 19.99 0.36
CA LEU A 7 14.76 19.42 1.68
C LEU A 7 14.05 18.06 1.59
N PHE A 8 13.21 17.85 0.57
CA PHE A 8 12.64 16.54 0.29
C PHE A 8 13.74 15.53 -0.06
N ILE A 9 14.71 15.91 -0.90
CA ILE A 9 15.87 15.07 -1.27
C ILE A 9 16.77 14.79 -0.06
N LEU A 10 17.03 15.77 0.80
CA LEU A 10 17.78 15.58 2.05
C LEU A 10 17.06 14.65 3.04
N SER A 11 15.74 14.76 3.15
CA SER A 11 14.92 13.84 3.96
C SER A 11 14.89 12.41 3.39
N PHE A 12 14.99 12.27 2.06
CA PHE A 12 15.02 10.98 1.36
C PHE A 12 16.35 10.25 1.55
N LEU A 13 17.48 10.98 1.42
CA LEU A 13 18.83 10.46 1.64
C LEU A 13 19.08 10.01 3.08
N ALA A 14 18.37 10.58 4.05
CA ALA A 14 18.44 10.19 5.45
C ALA A 14 17.80 8.82 5.75
N THR A 15 17.08 8.22 4.79
CA THR A 15 16.38 6.93 4.97
C THR A 15 17.02 5.74 4.25
N SER A 16 17.99 5.98 3.35
CA SER A 16 18.73 4.90 2.68
C SER A 16 19.99 4.55 3.48
N GLN A 17 19.96 3.43 4.20
CA GLN A 17 21.18 2.77 4.67
C GLN A 17 22.01 2.42 3.42
N TYR A 18 23.12 3.11 3.17
CA TYR A 18 24.33 2.70 2.44
C TYR A 18 25.08 3.96 1.99
N VAL A 19 25.94 4.51 2.86
CA VAL A 19 27.06 5.35 2.40
C VAL A 19 28.30 5.00 3.21
N VAL A 20 29.19 4.22 2.60
CA VAL A 20 30.58 4.12 3.02
C VAL A 20 31.32 5.25 2.30
N ALA A 21 31.71 6.29 3.04
CA ALA A 21 32.60 7.32 2.53
C ALA A 21 33.88 7.34 3.36
N ASN A 22 34.95 6.82 2.80
CA ASN A 22 36.30 6.99 3.33
C ASN A 22 37.06 7.93 2.38
N VAL A 23 37.03 9.24 2.64
CA VAL A 23 37.90 10.24 1.97
C VAL A 23 38.30 11.33 2.99
N PRO A 24 39.58 11.74 3.05
CA PRO A 24 40.09 12.55 4.15
C PRO A 24 39.92 14.05 3.95
N ARG A 25 39.65 14.74 5.07
CA ARG A 25 39.79 16.18 5.35
C ARG A 25 38.96 17.14 4.47
N LYS A 26 37.85 17.59 5.08
CA LYS A 26 36.92 18.69 4.72
C LYS A 26 36.07 18.45 3.47
N PRO A 27 34.74 18.21 3.60
CA PRO A 27 33.87 18.10 2.45
C PRO A 27 33.34 19.48 2.08
N ASP A 28 33.89 20.08 1.02
CA ASP A 28 33.12 21.02 0.21
C ASP A 28 32.28 20.17 -0.73
N ILE A 29 31.01 19.90 -0.37
CA ILE A 29 30.12 19.07 -1.22
C ILE A 29 29.71 19.93 -2.41
N THR A 30 30.20 19.61 -3.61
CA THR A 30 29.87 20.37 -4.81
C THR A 30 28.83 19.62 -5.63
N ILE A 31 27.64 20.22 -5.80
CA ILE A 31 26.51 19.70 -6.57
C ILE A 31 26.40 20.52 -7.85
N THR A 32 26.53 19.88 -9.00
CA THR A 32 26.50 20.56 -10.30
C THR A 32 25.16 20.32 -11.00
N PHE A 33 24.46 21.39 -11.40
CA PHE A 33 23.22 21.39 -12.18
C PHE A 33 23.43 22.13 -13.51
N GLY A 34 23.77 21.40 -14.58
CA GLY A 34 24.05 22.02 -15.89
C GLY A 34 25.25 22.97 -15.81
N ASN A 35 25.03 24.27 -16.06
CA ASN A 35 26.07 25.30 -15.94
C ASN A 35 26.19 25.88 -14.51
N LEU A 36 25.35 25.44 -13.58
CA LEU A 36 25.37 25.87 -12.18
C LEU A 36 26.19 24.88 -11.35
N THR A 37 27.11 25.40 -10.55
CA THR A 37 27.89 24.63 -9.58
C THR A 37 27.57 25.16 -8.18
N LEU A 38 26.94 24.34 -7.35
CA LEU A 38 26.62 24.62 -5.95
C LEU A 38 27.67 23.97 -5.05
N SER A 39 28.62 24.72 -4.50
CA SER A 39 29.54 24.22 -3.48
C SER A 39 28.97 24.46 -2.07
N LEU A 40 28.45 23.41 -1.43
CA LEU A 40 28.12 23.38 -0.02
C LEU A 40 29.42 23.32 0.79
N GLY A 41 29.98 24.49 1.10
CA GLY A 41 31.02 24.63 2.11
C GLY A 41 30.45 24.59 3.52
N ALA A 42 31.33 24.29 4.49
CA ALA A 42 31.10 24.14 5.93
C ALA A 42 29.80 24.79 6.45
N VAL A 43 28.90 23.95 6.97
CA VAL A 43 27.69 24.35 7.69
C VAL A 43 28.12 25.12 8.95
N ASP A 44 27.77 26.39 9.06
CA ASP A 44 27.96 27.22 10.27
C ASP A 44 26.60 27.45 10.92
N THR A 45 26.45 27.01 12.17
CA THR A 45 25.23 27.18 12.95
C THR A 45 25.47 28.19 14.05
N LYS A 46 24.75 29.32 14.00
CA LYS A 46 24.86 30.39 14.99
C LYS A 46 23.50 31.03 15.23
N GLY A 47 22.91 30.74 16.38
CA GLY A 47 21.71 31.42 16.88
C GLY A 47 20.50 31.28 15.96
N ASN A 48 19.69 30.23 16.17
CA ASN A 48 18.48 29.92 15.38
C ASN A 48 18.71 30.00 13.85
N SER A 49 19.92 29.71 13.38
CA SER A 49 20.30 29.91 11.99
C SER A 49 21.28 28.87 11.46
N LEU A 50 20.98 28.36 10.26
CA LEU A 50 21.81 27.44 9.49
C LEU A 50 22.41 28.19 8.30
N SER A 51 23.74 28.33 8.26
CA SER A 51 24.44 29.01 7.17
C SER A 51 25.19 27.99 6.32
N LEU A 52 24.75 27.79 5.09
CA LEU A 52 25.52 27.17 4.00
C LEU A 52 26.27 28.30 3.27
N LYS A 53 27.45 28.02 2.71
CA LYS A 53 28.11 29.00 1.83
C LYS A 53 27.11 29.40 0.72
N ASP A 54 26.72 30.68 0.71
CA ASP A 54 25.73 31.31 -0.18
C ASP A 54 24.22 31.07 0.10
N VAL A 55 23.85 30.38 1.19
CA VAL A 55 22.45 30.28 1.67
C VAL A 55 22.41 30.31 3.21
N GLN A 56 21.85 31.38 3.79
CA GLN A 56 21.50 31.40 5.22
C GLN A 56 20.04 30.97 5.39
N LEU A 57 19.69 30.22 6.43
CA LEU A 57 18.31 29.94 6.89
C LEU A 57 18.15 30.40 8.35
N HIS A 58 17.22 31.31 8.66
CA HIS A 58 16.88 31.76 10.03
C HIS A 58 15.43 31.34 10.28
N ALA A 59 15.10 31.04 11.54
CA ALA A 59 13.73 30.75 11.95
C ALA A 59 12.71 31.81 11.50
N ASP A 60 13.14 33.07 11.36
CA ASP A 60 12.24 34.22 11.22
C ASP A 60 12.42 35.07 9.95
N THR A 61 13.29 34.69 8.99
CA THR A 61 13.40 35.29 7.63
C THR A 61 14.66 34.80 6.95
N LEU A 62 14.64 34.37 5.67
CA LEU A 62 15.85 34.41 4.82
C LEU A 62 15.69 34.30 3.29
N SER A 63 16.73 34.77 2.59
CA SER A 63 16.85 35.07 1.16
C SER A 63 17.70 34.05 0.39
N MET A 64 17.39 33.81 -0.89
CA MET A 64 18.26 33.07 -1.83
C MET A 64 18.78 33.95 -2.97
N ILE A 65 19.99 33.64 -3.45
CA ILE A 65 20.60 34.18 -4.68
C ILE A 65 20.05 33.39 -5.87
N GLY A 66 19.45 34.08 -6.84
CA GLY A 66 18.99 33.49 -8.08
C GLY A 66 20.09 33.47 -9.14
N ASP A 67 20.16 32.39 -9.90
CA ASP A 67 20.55 32.45 -11.31
C ASP A 67 19.70 31.48 -12.14
N SER A 68 18.84 32.07 -12.97
CA SER A 68 18.51 31.70 -14.36
C SER A 68 17.01 31.87 -14.64
N LEU A 69 16.70 32.95 -15.38
CA LEU A 69 15.83 32.94 -16.56
C LEU A 69 15.94 34.32 -17.23
N SER A 70 16.49 34.29 -18.45
CA SER A 70 16.44 35.28 -19.55
C SER A 70 16.80 36.77 -19.32
N GLN A 71 17.73 37.24 -20.17
CA GLN A 71 18.09 38.63 -20.40
C GLN A 71 16.87 39.54 -20.65
N LYS A 72 16.66 40.53 -19.75
CA LYS A 72 16.22 41.94 -19.97
C LYS A 72 15.20 42.37 -18.92
N GLN A 73 15.71 42.82 -17.77
CA GLN A 73 15.23 43.97 -16.97
C GLN A 73 15.76 43.80 -15.54
N ARG A 74 16.85 44.49 -15.20
CA ARG A 74 17.13 44.86 -13.81
C ARG A 74 16.05 45.85 -13.39
N ILE A 75 14.96 45.36 -12.81
CA ILE A 75 13.96 46.21 -12.15
C ILE A 75 13.66 45.58 -10.78
N ASN A 76 14.10 46.31 -9.75
CA ASN A 76 13.81 46.15 -8.32
C ASN A 76 14.12 44.79 -7.68
N ASN A 77 15.21 44.76 -6.90
CA ASN A 77 15.56 43.70 -5.95
C ASN A 77 14.42 43.46 -4.93
N VAL A 78 13.40 42.72 -5.30
CA VAL A 78 12.39 42.19 -4.39
C VAL A 78 12.80 40.75 -4.08
N TYR A 79 13.47 40.56 -2.95
CA TYR A 79 13.73 39.22 -2.41
C TYR A 79 12.42 38.68 -1.84
N GLU A 80 11.96 37.55 -2.35
CA GLU A 80 10.80 36.83 -1.80
C GLU A 80 11.31 35.84 -0.76
N TYR A 81 11.02 36.12 0.51
CA TYR A 81 11.42 35.29 1.66
C TYR A 81 10.47 34.10 1.77
N VAL A 82 11.01 32.89 1.95
CA VAL A 82 10.19 31.68 2.13
C VAL A 82 10.59 30.99 3.43
N GLU A 83 9.68 31.02 4.41
CA GLU A 83 9.90 30.46 5.75
C GLU A 83 9.69 28.94 5.76
N TYR A 84 10.63 28.22 6.39
CA TYR A 84 10.53 26.78 6.66
C TYR A 84 10.83 26.48 8.13
N PRO A 85 9.98 26.96 9.05
CA PRO A 85 10.22 26.82 10.49
C PRO A 85 10.35 25.35 10.91
N GLU A 86 9.70 24.43 10.21
CA GLU A 86 9.73 22.99 10.52
C GLU A 86 11.14 22.39 10.41
N LEU A 87 11.90 22.75 9.36
CA LEU A 87 13.27 22.26 9.18
C LEU A 87 14.20 22.85 10.23
N VAL A 88 14.16 24.17 10.44
CA VAL A 88 15.04 24.82 11.42
C VAL A 88 14.80 24.21 12.80
N ASN A 89 13.54 23.91 13.11
CA ASN A 89 13.15 23.27 14.35
C ASN A 89 13.53 21.78 14.47
N SER A 90 13.92 21.12 13.37
CA SER A 90 14.30 19.71 13.37
C SER A 90 15.79 19.46 13.61
N ILE A 91 16.63 20.47 13.38
CA ILE A 91 18.09 20.37 13.45
C ILE A 91 18.58 20.33 14.90
N ASN A 92 19.45 19.38 15.23
CA ASN A 92 20.27 19.40 16.44
C ASN A 92 21.72 19.74 16.12
N GLU A 93 22.10 21.00 16.38
CA GLU A 93 23.45 21.52 16.15
C GLU A 93 24.53 20.90 17.05
N SER A 94 24.14 20.18 18.11
CA SER A 94 25.09 19.52 19.02
C SER A 94 25.67 18.22 18.46
N VAL A 95 25.05 17.67 17.41
CA VAL A 95 25.51 16.45 16.73
C VAL A 95 26.39 16.84 15.55
N ASN A 96 27.52 16.15 15.39
CA ASN A 96 28.36 16.35 14.22
C ASN A 96 27.68 15.72 12.98
N PRO A 97 27.31 16.49 11.94
CA PRO A 97 26.65 15.95 10.74
C PRO A 97 27.52 14.94 9.97
N CYS A 98 28.83 14.93 10.18
CA CYS A 98 29.73 13.93 9.58
C CYS A 98 29.78 12.61 10.36
N GLU A 99 29.24 12.58 11.58
CA GLU A 99 29.16 11.37 12.42
C GLU A 99 27.77 10.75 12.35
N ASP A 100 26.73 11.55 12.55
CA ASP A 100 25.34 11.11 12.40
C ASP A 100 24.49 12.23 11.76
N PHE A 101 24.36 12.17 10.44
CA PHE A 101 23.57 13.14 9.70
C PHE A 101 22.07 13.04 10.01
N TYR A 102 21.58 11.84 10.33
CA TYR A 102 20.16 11.62 10.63
C TYR A 102 19.79 12.28 11.95
N GLU A 103 20.58 12.05 13.01
CA GLU A 103 20.35 12.70 14.31
C GLU A 103 20.52 14.22 14.20
N PHE A 104 21.54 14.69 13.46
CA PHE A 104 21.72 16.12 13.20
C PHE A 104 20.48 16.79 12.56
N VAL A 105 19.84 16.17 11.57
CA VAL A 105 18.70 16.81 10.85
C VAL A 105 17.33 16.49 11.42
N CYS A 106 17.15 15.36 12.12
CA CYS A 106 15.83 14.87 12.54
C CYS A 106 15.57 14.93 14.04
N GLN A 107 16.60 14.98 14.90
CA GLN A 107 16.39 14.77 16.33
C GLN A 107 15.54 15.86 16.98
N GLY A 108 15.67 17.12 16.55
CA GLY A 108 14.81 18.21 17.02
C GLY A 108 13.33 17.99 16.69
N TRP A 109 13.03 17.32 15.56
CA TRP A 109 11.67 16.95 15.19
C TRP A 109 11.20 15.76 16.03
N GLN A 110 12.01 14.71 16.16
CA GLN A 110 11.70 13.53 16.96
C GLN A 110 11.36 13.89 18.42
N ASN A 111 12.13 14.81 19.01
CA ASN A 111 11.91 15.27 20.39
C ASN A 111 10.59 16.04 20.59
N LYS A 112 10.01 16.60 19.52
CA LYS A 112 8.75 17.36 19.55
C LYS A 112 7.53 16.51 19.16
N GLN A 113 7.74 15.42 18.43
CA GLN A 113 6.65 14.58 17.98
C GLN A 113 6.17 13.65 19.08
N THR A 114 4.86 13.42 19.10
CA THR A 114 4.23 12.39 19.91
C THR A 114 3.50 11.45 18.97
N ILE A 115 3.69 10.14 19.16
CA ILE A 115 2.93 9.14 18.43
C ILE A 115 1.53 9.13 19.03
N GLU A 116 0.52 9.36 18.19
CA GLU A 116 -0.88 9.28 18.61
C GLU A 116 -1.19 7.89 19.15
N PRO A 117 -2.06 7.76 20.17
CA PRO A 117 -2.31 6.49 20.85
C PRO A 117 -2.97 5.43 19.94
N TYR A 118 -3.49 5.83 18.78
CA TYR A 118 -4.06 4.96 17.77
C TYR A 118 -3.09 4.62 16.62
N GLU A 119 -1.81 5.00 16.74
CA GLU A 119 -0.75 4.78 15.74
C GLU A 119 0.44 4.07 16.38
N ASN A 120 1.26 3.43 15.55
CA ASN A 120 2.52 2.80 15.96
C ASN A 120 3.77 3.51 15.42
N VAL A 121 3.60 4.44 14.47
CA VAL A 121 4.69 5.19 13.83
C VAL A 121 4.22 6.61 13.52
N ILE A 122 5.12 7.58 13.67
CA ILE A 122 4.96 8.93 13.16
C ILE A 122 6.07 9.24 12.16
N SER A 123 5.71 9.86 11.04
CA SER A 123 6.64 10.29 10.00
C SER A 123 6.06 11.47 9.22
N GLN A 124 6.88 12.14 8.42
CA GLN A 124 6.41 13.19 7.51
C GLN A 124 5.37 12.66 6.51
N PHE A 125 5.51 11.40 6.07
CA PHE A 125 4.51 10.75 5.21
C PHE A 125 3.17 10.56 5.92
N ARG A 126 3.20 10.24 7.22
CA ARG A 126 1.99 10.12 8.03
C ARG A 126 1.30 11.48 8.16
N LEU A 127 2.04 12.53 8.53
CA LEU A 127 1.49 13.88 8.66
C LEU A 127 0.85 14.37 7.35
N ALA A 128 1.51 14.12 6.21
CA ALA A 128 0.94 14.44 4.90
C ALA A 128 -0.34 13.64 4.58
N ARG A 129 -0.39 12.35 4.94
CA ARG A 129 -1.59 11.52 4.79
C ARG A 129 -2.74 12.03 5.67
N ASP A 130 -2.45 12.37 6.92
CA ASP A 130 -3.46 12.90 7.85
C ASP A 130 -4.03 14.23 7.35
N GLU A 131 -3.19 15.08 6.76
CA GLU A 131 -3.65 16.31 6.10
C GLU A 131 -4.59 16.00 4.92
N VAL A 132 -4.25 15.04 4.06
CA VAL A 132 -5.13 14.59 2.97
C VAL A 132 -6.46 14.07 3.52
N PHE A 133 -6.43 13.28 4.60
CA PHE A 133 -7.64 12.74 5.23
C PHE A 133 -8.51 13.85 5.82
N LEU A 134 -7.92 14.86 6.45
CA LEU A 134 -8.64 16.04 6.94
C LEU A 134 -9.28 16.85 5.81
N ARG A 135 -8.57 17.03 4.69
CA ARG A 135 -9.06 17.73 3.50
C ARG A 135 -10.24 16.98 2.86
N LEU A 136 -10.15 15.65 2.75
CA LEU A 136 -11.24 14.80 2.27
C LEU A 136 -12.43 14.79 3.23
N LYS A 137 -12.18 14.73 4.54
CA LYS A 137 -13.22 14.88 5.56
C LYS A 137 -13.95 16.22 5.42
N LYS A 138 -13.22 17.30 5.13
CA LYS A 138 -13.81 18.62 4.90
C LYS A 138 -14.72 18.60 3.66
N ILE A 139 -14.26 18.05 2.52
CA ILE A 139 -15.08 17.86 1.32
C ILE A 139 -16.37 17.08 1.66
N LEU A 140 -16.24 15.98 2.42
CA LEU A 140 -17.36 15.13 2.85
C LEU A 140 -18.35 15.84 3.78
N SER A 141 -17.97 16.96 4.40
CA SER A 141 -18.79 17.73 5.34
C SER A 141 -19.50 18.95 4.73
N GLU A 142 -19.14 19.34 3.51
CA GLU A 142 -19.66 20.54 2.86
C GLU A 142 -20.96 20.26 2.08
N GLN A 143 -21.76 21.32 1.86
CA GLN A 143 -22.99 21.23 1.08
C GLN A 143 -22.65 21.03 -0.40
N ARG A 144 -23.26 20.02 -1.03
CA ARG A 144 -22.94 19.59 -2.38
C ARG A 144 -24.10 19.72 -3.37
N GLU A 145 -23.76 19.87 -4.64
CA GLU A 145 -24.68 19.55 -5.73
C GLU A 145 -24.81 18.03 -5.82
N LYS A 146 -26.05 17.53 -5.94
CA LYS A 146 -26.28 16.09 -6.07
C LYS A 146 -25.86 15.63 -7.45
N ASP A 147 -24.80 14.83 -7.52
CA ASP A 147 -24.31 14.16 -8.72
C ASP A 147 -24.10 12.68 -8.41
N ARG A 148 -24.62 11.81 -9.27
CA ARG A 148 -24.74 10.37 -9.03
C ARG A 148 -23.41 9.69 -8.69
N VAL A 149 -22.33 10.08 -9.35
CA VAL A 149 -21.04 9.39 -9.18
C VAL A 149 -20.33 9.90 -7.94
N ASP A 150 -20.20 11.22 -7.79
CA ASP A 150 -19.60 11.82 -6.61
C ASP A 150 -20.35 11.40 -5.33
N ASP A 151 -21.68 11.27 -5.39
CA ASP A 151 -22.54 10.82 -4.30
C ASP A 151 -22.14 9.44 -3.74
N LEU A 152 -21.55 8.54 -4.54
CA LEU A 152 -21.09 7.24 -4.05
C LEU A 152 -20.05 7.39 -2.92
N PHE A 153 -19.15 8.36 -3.04
CA PHE A 153 -18.11 8.60 -2.04
C PHE A 153 -18.71 9.06 -0.70
N TYR A 154 -19.72 9.94 -0.76
CA TYR A 154 -20.46 10.39 0.42
C TYR A 154 -21.29 9.25 1.04
N ILE A 155 -21.97 8.43 0.22
CA ILE A 155 -22.80 7.33 0.72
C ILE A 155 -21.96 6.29 1.46
N VAL A 156 -20.82 5.88 0.89
CA VAL A 156 -19.92 4.92 1.55
C VAL A 156 -19.40 5.49 2.87
N TYR A 157 -19.03 6.77 2.88
CA TYR A 157 -18.59 7.45 4.10
C TYR A 157 -19.70 7.52 5.16
N GLU A 158 -20.91 7.96 4.80
CA GLU A 158 -22.07 8.07 5.70
C GLU A 158 -22.47 6.71 6.27
N LYS A 159 -22.52 5.65 5.44
CA LYS A 159 -22.81 4.29 5.91
C LYS A 159 -21.74 3.77 6.86
N CYS A 160 -20.46 4.05 6.60
CA CYS A 160 -19.40 3.71 7.53
C CYS A 160 -19.52 4.49 8.86
N MET A 161 -19.93 5.76 8.82
CA MET A 161 -20.08 6.58 10.02
C MET A 161 -21.25 6.13 10.92
N ASP A 162 -22.26 5.46 10.40
CA ASP A 162 -23.43 4.99 11.15
C ASP A 162 -23.14 3.72 11.98
N LYS A 163 -22.53 3.93 13.16
CA LYS A 163 -22.25 2.86 14.13
C LYS A 163 -23.52 2.18 14.64
N ASN A 164 -24.65 2.91 14.74
CA ASN A 164 -25.89 2.34 15.28
C ASN A 164 -26.46 1.30 14.32
N ALA A 165 -26.48 1.59 13.03
CA ALA A 165 -26.87 0.63 12.00
C ALA A 165 -25.96 -0.61 12.06
N GLN A 166 -24.64 -0.43 12.09
CA GLN A 166 -23.69 -1.54 12.15
C GLN A 166 -23.86 -2.40 13.42
N ASN A 167 -23.95 -1.78 14.60
CA ASN A 167 -24.16 -2.46 15.88
C ASN A 167 -25.49 -3.21 15.94
N SER A 168 -26.53 -2.71 15.27
CA SER A 168 -27.83 -3.39 15.21
C SER A 168 -27.82 -4.67 14.37
N LEU A 169 -26.93 -4.73 13.37
CA LEU A 169 -26.76 -5.90 12.51
C LEU A 169 -25.98 -7.01 13.20
N ARG A 170 -25.05 -6.67 14.11
CA ARG A 170 -24.14 -7.63 14.75
C ARG A 170 -23.43 -8.50 13.69
N SER A 171 -23.20 -9.79 13.96
CA SER A 171 -22.62 -10.72 12.98
C SER A 171 -23.61 -11.28 11.95
N LYS A 172 -24.87 -10.82 11.93
CA LYS A 172 -25.92 -11.41 11.07
C LYS A 172 -25.54 -11.46 9.57
N PRO A 173 -24.90 -10.43 8.96
CA PRO A 173 -24.50 -10.50 7.56
C PRO A 173 -23.55 -11.66 7.28
N LEU A 174 -22.56 -11.87 8.15
CA LEU A 174 -21.61 -12.99 8.06
C LEU A 174 -22.31 -14.35 8.26
N LEU A 175 -23.18 -14.48 9.26
CA LEU A 175 -23.94 -15.72 9.48
C LEU A 175 -24.84 -16.06 8.29
N ASN A 176 -25.44 -15.05 7.64
CA ASN A 176 -26.23 -15.25 6.43
C ASN A 176 -25.38 -15.72 5.25
N MET A 177 -24.14 -15.22 5.11
CA MET A 177 -23.18 -15.69 4.12
C MET A 177 -22.79 -17.16 4.40
N LEU A 178 -22.47 -17.48 5.66
CA LEU A 178 -22.15 -18.84 6.08
C LEU A 178 -23.28 -19.83 5.80
N ARG A 179 -24.54 -19.40 5.95
CA ARG A 179 -25.72 -20.24 5.63
C ARG A 179 -25.78 -20.65 4.17
N LYS A 180 -25.51 -19.71 3.25
CA LYS A 180 -25.48 -20.01 1.82
C LYS A 180 -24.41 -21.03 1.45
N LEU A 181 -23.37 -21.13 2.27
CA LEU A 181 -22.21 -22.00 2.07
C LEU A 181 -22.31 -23.35 2.80
N GLN A 182 -23.37 -23.61 3.58
CA GLN A 182 -23.51 -24.86 4.34
C GLN A 182 -23.54 -26.10 3.44
N ASP A 183 -24.10 -25.98 2.23
CA ASP A 183 -24.26 -27.07 1.27
C ASP A 183 -23.05 -27.25 0.34
N VAL A 184 -22.03 -26.39 0.45
CA VAL A 184 -20.85 -26.44 -0.41
C VAL A 184 -19.76 -27.29 0.26
N HIS A 185 -19.73 -28.57 -0.09
CA HIS A 185 -18.77 -29.52 0.47
C HIS A 185 -17.35 -29.26 -0.04
N PRO A 186 -16.31 -29.48 0.79
CA PRO A 186 -14.90 -29.26 0.43
C PRO A 186 -14.40 -30.20 -0.68
N GLU A 187 -15.12 -31.28 -0.97
CA GLU A 187 -14.92 -32.11 -2.17
C GLU A 187 -15.18 -31.31 -3.47
N TYR A 188 -15.87 -30.18 -3.37
CA TYR A 188 -16.11 -29.17 -4.40
C TYR A 188 -15.39 -27.85 -4.05
N LEU A 189 -14.12 -27.94 -3.63
CA LEU A 189 -13.28 -26.78 -3.28
C LEU A 189 -13.40 -25.65 -4.31
N THR A 190 -13.37 -25.97 -5.61
CA THR A 190 -13.49 -24.96 -6.67
C THR A 190 -14.83 -24.23 -6.64
N ASP A 191 -15.95 -24.93 -6.43
CA ASP A 191 -17.28 -24.29 -6.33
C ASP A 191 -17.37 -23.38 -5.11
N TRP A 192 -16.75 -23.79 -3.99
CA TRP A 192 -16.66 -22.95 -2.80
C TRP A 192 -15.89 -21.66 -3.08
N LEU A 193 -14.72 -21.74 -3.72
CA LEU A 193 -13.90 -20.58 -4.08
C LEU A 193 -14.66 -19.62 -5.01
N ILE A 194 -15.49 -20.15 -5.90
CA ILE A 194 -16.34 -19.35 -6.79
C ILE A 194 -17.41 -18.59 -5.98
N GLU A 195 -18.12 -19.28 -5.09
CA GLU A 195 -19.23 -18.70 -4.32
C GLU A 195 -18.77 -17.62 -3.34
N VAL A 196 -17.54 -17.74 -2.80
CA VAL A 196 -17.00 -16.73 -1.87
C VAL A 196 -16.25 -15.57 -2.53
N SER A 197 -16.06 -15.62 -3.86
CA SER A 197 -15.45 -14.52 -4.60
C SER A 197 -16.16 -13.19 -4.29
N PRO A 198 -15.43 -12.09 -3.99
CA PRO A 198 -14.00 -11.87 -4.25
C PRO A 198 -13.04 -12.28 -3.13
N VAL A 199 -13.48 -13.04 -2.11
CA VAL A 199 -12.55 -13.56 -1.08
C VAL A 199 -11.60 -14.57 -1.74
N THR A 200 -10.33 -14.23 -1.82
CA THR A 200 -9.30 -15.10 -2.40
C THR A 200 -8.73 -16.03 -1.35
N VAL A 201 -8.72 -17.34 -1.66
CA VAL A 201 -8.15 -18.37 -0.80
C VAL A 201 -7.26 -19.28 -1.63
N PHE A 202 -6.08 -19.60 -1.11
CA PHE A 202 -5.02 -20.40 -1.74
C PHE A 202 -4.37 -19.77 -2.97
N VAL A 203 -5.15 -19.36 -3.97
CA VAL A 203 -4.65 -18.78 -5.22
C VAL A 203 -5.47 -17.58 -5.66
N THR A 204 -4.85 -16.70 -6.44
CA THR A 204 -5.51 -15.54 -7.06
C THR A 204 -5.01 -15.32 -8.48
N PHE A 205 -5.92 -14.93 -9.36
CA PHE A 205 -5.60 -14.49 -10.71
C PHE A 205 -5.53 -12.97 -10.74
N SER A 206 -4.46 -12.42 -11.32
CA SER A 206 -4.35 -10.99 -11.63
C SER A 206 -4.02 -10.75 -13.10
N VAL A 207 -4.30 -9.54 -13.57
CA VAL A 207 -3.97 -9.12 -14.93
C VAL A 207 -2.83 -8.13 -14.84
N GLU A 208 -1.65 -8.56 -15.25
CA GLU A 208 -0.41 -7.78 -15.15
C GLU A 208 0.06 -7.34 -16.54
N THR A 209 0.99 -6.38 -16.58
CA THR A 209 1.72 -6.06 -17.82
C THR A 209 2.70 -7.19 -18.12
N ASP A 210 2.73 -7.68 -19.37
CA ASP A 210 3.66 -8.74 -19.75
C ASP A 210 5.11 -8.21 -19.73
N GLN A 211 5.95 -8.85 -18.91
CA GLN A 211 7.35 -8.47 -18.67
C GLN A 211 8.21 -8.58 -19.94
N MET A 212 7.90 -9.53 -20.82
CA MET A 212 8.60 -9.74 -22.10
C MET A 212 7.99 -8.92 -23.24
N ASN A 213 6.75 -8.43 -23.08
CA ASN A 213 6.08 -7.55 -24.03
C ASN A 213 5.09 -6.58 -23.37
N SER A 214 5.59 -5.41 -22.96
CA SER A 214 4.80 -4.37 -22.30
C SER A 214 3.66 -3.74 -23.13
N THR A 215 3.50 -4.12 -24.40
CA THR A 215 2.36 -3.68 -25.23
C THR A 215 1.08 -4.48 -24.99
N ARG A 216 1.15 -5.57 -24.22
CA ARG A 216 0.01 -6.41 -23.85
C ARG A 216 0.00 -6.70 -22.36
N ASN A 217 -1.18 -7.08 -21.87
CA ASN A 217 -1.33 -7.67 -20.55
C ASN A 217 -1.24 -9.20 -20.63
N THR A 218 -0.89 -9.81 -19.51
CA THR A 218 -0.90 -11.27 -19.30
C THR A 218 -1.74 -11.62 -18.08
N LEU A 219 -2.23 -12.85 -18.03
CA LEU A 219 -2.82 -13.40 -16.82
C LEU A 219 -1.69 -13.94 -15.94
N GLU A 220 -1.73 -13.66 -14.65
CA GLU A 220 -0.79 -14.18 -13.65
C GLU A 220 -1.55 -14.97 -12.59
N LEU A 221 -0.99 -16.11 -12.16
CA LEU A 221 -1.54 -16.94 -11.08
C LEU A 221 -0.56 -16.97 -9.92
N ASN A 222 -0.99 -16.42 -8.78
CA ASN A 222 -0.21 -16.32 -7.57
C ASN A 222 -0.81 -17.11 -6.42
N MET A 223 0.05 -17.63 -5.54
CA MET A 223 -0.38 -18.17 -4.25
C MET A 223 -0.75 -17.01 -3.30
N VAL A 224 -1.83 -17.19 -2.54
CA VAL A 224 -2.27 -16.25 -1.51
C VAL A 224 -1.35 -16.36 -0.30
N LYS A 225 -0.93 -15.22 0.26
CA LYS A 225 -0.07 -15.13 1.44
C LYS A 225 -0.79 -15.54 2.72
N ALA A 226 -0.01 -15.99 3.71
CA ALA A 226 -0.51 -16.25 5.05
C ALA A 226 -0.94 -14.95 5.77
N GLU A 227 -1.79 -15.07 6.80
CA GLU A 227 -2.32 -13.94 7.59
C GLU A 227 -1.25 -13.18 8.38
N MET A 228 -0.11 -13.81 8.67
CA MET A 228 1.03 -13.21 9.35
C MET A 228 2.33 -13.42 8.56
N LEU A 229 3.34 -12.63 8.89
CA LEU A 229 4.69 -12.77 8.33
C LEU A 229 5.29 -14.13 8.69
N HIS A 230 6.03 -14.72 7.75
CA HIS A 230 6.72 -16.01 7.93
C HIS A 230 7.50 -16.08 9.25
N ASP A 231 8.33 -15.07 9.53
CA ASP A 231 9.15 -15.02 10.74
C ASP A 231 8.33 -15.14 12.03
N TYR A 232 7.09 -14.66 12.05
CA TYR A 232 6.24 -14.75 13.25
C TYR A 232 5.89 -16.21 13.57
N PHE A 233 5.72 -17.06 12.56
CA PHE A 233 5.41 -18.47 12.77
C PHE A 233 6.63 -19.32 13.16
N ILE A 234 7.84 -18.91 12.74
CA ILE A 234 9.04 -19.78 12.80
C ILE A 234 10.05 -19.33 13.85
N ASP A 235 10.24 -18.02 14.05
CA ASP A 235 11.21 -17.49 15.00
C ASP A 235 10.63 -17.49 16.43
N GLU A 236 11.30 -18.19 17.34
CA GLU A 236 10.90 -18.30 18.75
C GLU A 236 10.77 -16.92 19.43
N LYS A 237 11.52 -15.90 18.98
CA LYS A 237 11.43 -14.55 19.53
C LYS A 237 10.08 -13.87 19.32
N TYR A 238 9.28 -14.37 18.36
CA TYR A 238 7.95 -13.86 18.02
C TYR A 238 6.82 -14.80 18.45
N ARG A 239 7.09 -15.79 19.31
CA ARG A 239 6.07 -16.72 19.81
C ARG A 239 4.87 -15.99 20.44
N ASP A 240 5.09 -14.87 21.10
CA ASP A 240 4.04 -14.02 21.68
C ASP A 240 3.08 -13.48 20.62
N ARG A 241 3.55 -13.20 19.39
CA ARG A 241 2.73 -12.75 18.26
C ARG A 241 1.74 -13.83 17.81
N VAL A 242 2.20 -15.08 17.72
CA VAL A 242 1.34 -16.21 17.33
C VAL A 242 0.31 -16.50 18.41
N GLU A 243 0.69 -16.46 19.69
CA GLU A 243 -0.25 -16.62 20.80
C GLU A 243 -1.29 -15.48 20.82
N ALA A 244 -0.87 -14.23 20.54
CA ALA A 244 -1.81 -13.12 20.39
C ALA A 244 -2.79 -13.33 19.22
N PHE A 245 -2.32 -13.91 18.12
CA PHE A 245 -3.18 -14.24 16.98
C PHE A 245 -4.18 -15.35 17.33
N LYS A 246 -3.76 -16.39 18.06
CA LYS A 246 -4.67 -17.43 18.56
C LYS A 246 -5.72 -16.86 19.52
N ASP A 247 -5.33 -15.97 20.42
CA ASP A 247 -6.26 -15.29 21.33
C ASP A 247 -7.24 -14.37 20.57
N TYR A 248 -6.76 -13.66 19.53
CA TYR A 248 -7.60 -12.89 18.63
C TYR A 248 -8.67 -13.78 17.96
N LEU A 249 -8.26 -14.89 17.34
CA LEU A 249 -9.18 -15.85 16.73
C LEU A 249 -10.19 -16.41 17.75
N TRP A 250 -9.72 -16.72 18.97
CA TRP A 250 -10.58 -17.17 20.06
C TRP A 250 -11.67 -16.15 20.39
N GLN A 251 -11.28 -14.88 20.61
CA GLN A 251 -12.22 -13.81 20.96
C GLN A 251 -13.23 -13.55 19.83
N ILE A 252 -12.78 -13.57 18.57
CA ILE A 252 -13.66 -13.49 17.39
C ILE A 252 -14.70 -14.63 17.43
N MET A 253 -14.26 -15.87 17.67
CA MET A 253 -15.15 -17.03 17.74
C MET A 253 -16.17 -16.91 18.89
N GLN A 254 -15.77 -16.38 20.06
CA GLN A 254 -16.71 -16.17 21.17
C GLN A 254 -17.84 -15.21 20.78
N LEU A 255 -17.52 -14.09 20.12
CA LEU A 255 -18.52 -13.14 19.64
C LEU A 255 -19.48 -13.76 18.61
N LEU A 256 -18.96 -14.63 17.74
CA LEU A 256 -19.76 -15.35 16.75
C LEU A 256 -20.66 -16.41 17.39
N ILE A 257 -20.17 -17.14 18.39
CA ILE A 257 -20.95 -18.11 19.18
C ILE A 257 -22.11 -17.42 19.91
N ASP A 258 -21.86 -16.24 20.48
CA ASP A 258 -22.90 -15.44 21.16
C ASP A 258 -23.99 -14.97 20.18
N ASP A 259 -23.62 -14.72 18.92
CA ASP A 259 -24.54 -14.33 17.85
C ASP A 259 -25.21 -15.54 17.15
N ASP A 260 -24.80 -16.77 17.49
CA ASP A 260 -25.36 -18.04 17.03
C ASP A 260 -26.01 -18.84 18.18
N PRO A 261 -27.11 -18.34 18.77
CA PRO A 261 -27.71 -18.94 19.97
C PRO A 261 -28.20 -20.37 19.75
N ASN A 262 -28.55 -20.72 18.51
CA ASN A 262 -29.04 -22.04 18.12
C ASN A 262 -27.91 -23.02 17.79
N GLN A 263 -26.64 -22.60 17.81
CA GLN A 263 -25.47 -23.39 17.40
C GLN A 263 -25.64 -23.97 15.98
N GLU A 264 -26.14 -23.15 15.06
CA GLU A 264 -26.29 -23.50 13.65
C GLU A 264 -24.91 -23.65 12.97
N PHE A 265 -23.93 -22.84 13.36
CA PHE A 265 -22.63 -22.74 12.71
C PHE A 265 -21.47 -23.13 13.62
N PHE A 266 -21.53 -22.75 14.90
CA PHE A 266 -20.39 -22.78 15.82
C PHE A 266 -20.67 -23.60 17.09
N SER A 267 -19.65 -24.35 17.53
CA SER A 267 -19.73 -25.15 18.76
C SER A 267 -19.41 -24.31 19.99
N LYS A 268 -20.18 -24.47 21.07
CA LYS A 268 -19.86 -23.91 22.39
C LYS A 268 -18.76 -24.67 23.15
N ASN A 269 -18.26 -25.78 22.61
CA ASN A 269 -17.21 -26.55 23.25
C ASN A 269 -15.85 -25.87 23.06
N ALA A 270 -15.28 -25.37 24.16
CA ALA A 270 -13.98 -24.70 24.22
C ALA A 270 -12.85 -25.50 23.55
N GLU A 271 -12.77 -26.81 23.79
CA GLU A 271 -11.73 -27.64 23.17
C GLU A 271 -11.92 -27.78 21.66
N ALA A 272 -13.17 -27.82 21.20
CA ALA A 272 -13.45 -27.87 19.76
C ALA A 272 -13.06 -26.56 19.08
N VAL A 273 -13.30 -25.42 19.74
CA VAL A 273 -12.86 -24.10 19.26
C VAL A 273 -11.33 -24.01 19.22
N ASN A 274 -10.63 -24.40 20.28
CA ASN A 274 -9.16 -24.39 20.30
C ASN A 274 -8.57 -25.28 19.20
N ARG A 275 -9.09 -26.50 19.02
CA ARG A 275 -8.64 -27.38 17.92
C ARG A 275 -8.88 -26.75 16.54
N SER A 276 -9.99 -26.02 16.37
CA SER A 276 -10.29 -25.29 15.13
C SER A 276 -9.29 -24.16 14.88
N ILE A 277 -8.90 -23.42 15.92
CA ILE A 277 -7.89 -22.35 15.85
C ILE A 277 -6.51 -22.92 15.56
N ASP A 278 -6.07 -23.92 16.31
CA ASP A 278 -4.78 -24.57 16.11
C ASP A 278 -4.66 -25.14 14.69
N SER A 279 -5.70 -25.85 14.22
CA SER A 279 -5.73 -26.37 12.86
C SER A 279 -5.67 -25.26 11.79
N PHE A 280 -6.19 -24.06 12.06
CA PHE A 280 -6.10 -22.94 11.13
C PHE A 280 -4.68 -22.37 11.11
N VAL A 281 -4.11 -22.12 12.28
CA VAL A 281 -2.74 -21.59 12.45
C VAL A 281 -1.70 -22.55 11.87
N ASP A 282 -1.90 -23.87 12.01
CA ASP A 282 -1.01 -24.87 11.42
C ASP A 282 -1.00 -24.78 9.88
N VAL A 283 -2.17 -24.61 9.25
CA VAL A 283 -2.26 -24.45 7.79
C VAL A 283 -1.60 -23.14 7.33
N GLU A 284 -1.88 -22.04 8.02
CA GLU A 284 -1.23 -20.74 7.76
C GLU A 284 0.30 -20.82 7.90
N THR A 285 0.79 -21.55 8.90
CA THR A 285 2.22 -21.81 9.10
C THR A 285 2.81 -22.59 7.91
N GLN A 286 2.17 -23.68 7.47
CA GLN A 286 2.63 -24.45 6.31
C GLN A 286 2.61 -23.62 5.02
N MET A 287 1.58 -22.80 4.80
CA MET A 287 1.53 -21.89 3.65
C MET A 287 2.67 -20.86 3.69
N SER A 288 2.99 -20.33 4.88
CA SER A 288 4.11 -19.39 5.05
C SER A 288 5.47 -20.04 4.78
N LEU A 289 5.64 -21.33 5.10
CA LEU A 289 6.86 -22.09 4.82
C LEU A 289 7.04 -22.29 3.31
N ILE A 290 5.98 -22.71 2.61
CA ILE A 290 5.99 -22.93 1.16
C ILE A 290 6.43 -21.68 0.39
N LEU A 291 5.85 -20.53 0.74
CA LEU A 291 6.17 -19.25 0.09
C LEU A 291 7.62 -18.82 0.36
N ASN A 292 8.11 -18.96 1.60
CA ASN A 292 9.47 -18.56 1.95
C ASN A 292 10.53 -19.43 1.26
N GLU A 293 10.27 -20.72 1.03
CA GLU A 293 11.17 -21.60 0.28
C GLU A 293 11.32 -21.19 -1.20
N SER A 294 10.36 -20.44 -1.75
CA SER A 294 10.35 -19.97 -3.15
C SER A 294 10.99 -18.59 -3.36
N ASP A 295 11.34 -17.88 -2.27
CA ASP A 295 11.99 -16.55 -2.28
C ASP A 295 13.50 -16.49 -2.65
N PRO A 296 14.32 -17.56 -2.75
CA PRO A 296 15.77 -17.39 -2.98
C PRO A 296 16.13 -16.86 -4.38
N HIS A 297 15.15 -16.55 -5.22
CA HIS A 297 15.32 -16.00 -6.58
C HIS A 297 14.78 -14.57 -6.76
N ALA A 298 14.41 -13.83 -5.70
CA ALA A 298 13.83 -12.48 -5.81
C ALA A 298 14.59 -11.50 -6.74
N ASP A 299 15.90 -11.70 -6.93
CA ASP A 299 16.76 -10.88 -7.81
C ASP A 299 16.84 -11.37 -9.27
N ASP A 300 16.30 -12.55 -9.61
CA ASP A 300 16.26 -13.12 -10.97
C ASP A 300 14.86 -13.01 -11.57
N HIS A 301 14.59 -11.86 -12.21
CA HIS A 301 13.31 -11.60 -12.85
C HIS A 301 12.94 -12.59 -13.98
N GLU A 302 13.91 -13.24 -14.63
CA GLU A 302 13.61 -14.25 -15.66
C GLU A 302 13.07 -15.55 -15.04
N ALA A 303 13.52 -15.90 -13.83
CA ALA A 303 13.05 -17.07 -13.10
C ALA A 303 11.56 -16.99 -12.72
N PHE A 304 10.99 -15.79 -12.64
CA PHE A 304 9.56 -15.57 -12.35
C PHE A 304 8.65 -15.54 -13.60
N TYR A 305 9.20 -15.70 -14.81
CA TYR A 305 8.40 -15.67 -16.04
C TYR A 305 8.14 -17.08 -16.58
N ASN A 306 7.42 -17.91 -15.81
CA ASN A 306 7.07 -19.28 -16.22
C ASN A 306 5.69 -19.32 -16.89
N LEU A 307 5.65 -19.64 -18.18
CA LEU A 307 4.41 -19.68 -18.95
C LEU A 307 3.79 -21.08 -18.95
N TYR A 308 2.50 -21.15 -18.66
CA TYR A 308 1.70 -22.37 -18.70
C TYR A 308 0.41 -22.16 -19.48
N GLY A 309 -0.05 -23.20 -20.18
CA GLY A 309 -1.45 -23.32 -20.58
C GLY A 309 -2.34 -23.77 -19.43
N PHE A 310 -3.66 -23.54 -19.51
CA PHE A 310 -4.61 -23.99 -18.49
C PHE A 310 -4.58 -25.50 -18.25
N ASP A 311 -4.42 -26.31 -19.30
CA ASP A 311 -4.32 -27.77 -19.19
C ASP A 311 -3.05 -28.20 -18.43
N GLU A 312 -1.93 -27.49 -18.64
CA GLU A 312 -0.67 -27.75 -17.94
C GLU A 312 -0.76 -27.32 -16.48
N LEU A 313 -1.36 -26.15 -16.21
CA LEU A 313 -1.65 -25.69 -14.85
C LEU A 313 -2.54 -26.67 -14.08
N GLN A 314 -3.52 -27.27 -14.75
CA GLN A 314 -4.40 -28.24 -14.12
C GLN A 314 -3.64 -29.50 -13.67
N ALA A 315 -2.56 -29.86 -14.36
CA ALA A 315 -1.67 -30.95 -13.96
C ALA A 315 -0.72 -30.55 -12.81
N VAL A 316 -0.38 -29.26 -12.68
CA VAL A 316 0.43 -28.70 -11.58
C VAL A 316 -0.38 -28.59 -10.29
N MET A 317 -1.64 -28.17 -10.38
CA MET A 317 -2.54 -27.99 -9.24
C MET A 317 -3.90 -28.69 -9.45
N PRO A 318 -3.95 -30.04 -9.44
CA PRO A 318 -5.18 -30.81 -9.62
C PRO A 318 -6.26 -30.58 -8.55
N ALA A 319 -5.91 -30.11 -7.35
CA ALA A 319 -6.88 -29.91 -6.26
C ALA A 319 -7.90 -28.80 -6.53
N ILE A 320 -7.57 -27.84 -7.42
CA ILE A 320 -8.46 -26.75 -7.82
C ILE A 320 -8.65 -26.83 -9.34
N ASN A 321 -9.90 -26.83 -9.80
CA ASN A 321 -10.20 -26.68 -11.21
C ASN A 321 -9.99 -25.21 -11.63
N LEU A 322 -8.76 -24.87 -12.00
CA LEU A 322 -8.32 -23.50 -12.29
C LEU A 322 -9.06 -22.90 -13.49
N THR A 323 -9.36 -23.71 -14.50
CA THR A 323 -10.16 -23.29 -15.66
C THR A 323 -11.58 -22.88 -15.24
N LYS A 324 -12.24 -23.71 -14.44
CA LYS A 324 -13.60 -23.44 -13.93
C LYS A 324 -13.60 -22.20 -13.03
N LEU A 325 -12.61 -22.08 -12.13
CA LEU A 325 -12.46 -20.92 -11.27
C LEU A 325 -12.30 -19.63 -12.09
N PHE A 326 -11.35 -19.61 -13.03
CA PHE A 326 -11.09 -18.42 -13.86
C PHE A 326 -12.32 -18.01 -14.67
N ILE A 327 -12.99 -18.97 -15.34
CA ILE A 327 -14.21 -18.70 -16.12
C ILE A 327 -15.32 -18.09 -15.24
N ALA A 328 -15.44 -18.54 -13.98
CA ALA A 328 -16.51 -18.06 -13.11
C ALA A 328 -16.24 -16.64 -12.57
N ILE A 329 -14.98 -16.28 -12.32
CA ILE A 329 -14.63 -14.97 -11.74
C ILE A 329 -14.30 -13.90 -12.79
N ALA A 330 -13.94 -14.30 -14.01
CA ALA A 330 -13.63 -13.36 -15.08
C ALA A 330 -14.88 -12.63 -15.58
N PRO A 331 -14.78 -11.32 -15.91
CA PRO A 331 -15.87 -10.59 -16.55
C PRO A 331 -16.29 -11.28 -17.86
N LYS A 332 -17.59 -11.39 -18.10
CA LYS A 332 -18.13 -12.07 -19.30
C LYS A 332 -17.60 -11.43 -20.59
N GLU A 333 -17.49 -10.11 -20.61
CA GLU A 333 -16.99 -9.34 -21.76
C GLU A 333 -15.52 -9.64 -22.08
N LEU A 334 -14.74 -10.11 -21.09
CA LEU A 334 -13.38 -10.59 -21.28
C LEU A 334 -13.40 -12.00 -21.89
N LEU A 335 -14.22 -12.90 -21.33
CA LEU A 335 -14.35 -14.28 -21.80
C LEU A 335 -14.74 -14.37 -23.28
N ASP A 336 -15.62 -13.48 -23.74
CA ASP A 336 -16.05 -13.42 -25.15
C ASP A 336 -14.93 -12.99 -26.12
N LYS A 337 -13.81 -12.46 -25.60
CA LYS A 337 -12.69 -11.90 -26.39
C LYS A 337 -11.41 -12.71 -26.29
N ILE A 338 -11.35 -13.71 -25.41
CA ILE A 338 -10.15 -14.52 -25.21
C ILE A 338 -10.38 -15.93 -25.77
N ASP A 339 -9.32 -16.52 -26.30
CA ASP A 339 -9.27 -17.94 -26.61
C ASP A 339 -8.57 -18.67 -25.47
N LEU A 340 -9.35 -19.22 -24.54
CA LEU A 340 -8.82 -19.92 -23.36
C LEU A 340 -7.85 -21.05 -23.69
N LYS A 341 -7.99 -21.69 -24.85
CA LYS A 341 -7.13 -22.80 -25.26
C LYS A 341 -5.70 -22.34 -25.58
N ASN A 342 -5.58 -21.13 -26.12
CA ASN A 342 -4.31 -20.54 -26.51
C ASN A 342 -3.82 -19.47 -25.53
N LEU A 343 -4.60 -19.19 -24.46
CA LEU A 343 -4.23 -18.24 -23.43
C LEU A 343 -3.16 -18.84 -22.53
N THR A 344 -2.05 -18.13 -22.40
CA THR A 344 -0.98 -18.48 -21.47
C THR A 344 -1.14 -17.71 -20.16
N VAL A 345 -0.71 -18.34 -19.08
CA VAL A 345 -0.70 -17.79 -17.72
C VAL A 345 0.74 -17.77 -17.23
N VAL A 346 1.16 -16.63 -16.68
CA VAL A 346 2.45 -16.50 -15.99
C VAL A 346 2.29 -17.04 -14.57
N VAL A 347 3.22 -17.89 -14.16
CA VAL A 347 3.32 -18.42 -12.80
C VAL A 347 4.68 -18.02 -12.23
N PRO A 348 4.73 -17.04 -11.32
CA PRO A 348 5.98 -16.62 -10.72
C PRO A 348 6.69 -17.76 -9.98
N GLU A 349 5.94 -18.54 -9.20
CA GLU A 349 6.50 -19.56 -8.31
C GLU A 349 5.81 -20.93 -8.50
N PRO A 350 6.15 -21.68 -9.57
CA PRO A 350 5.44 -22.92 -9.91
C PRO A 350 5.62 -24.04 -8.88
N ASP A 351 6.77 -24.10 -8.19
CA ASP A 351 7.03 -25.10 -7.15
C ASP A 351 6.26 -24.81 -5.85
N SER A 352 6.01 -23.53 -5.54
CA SER A 352 5.06 -23.13 -4.50
C SER A 352 3.66 -23.65 -4.79
N LEU A 353 3.18 -23.54 -6.03
CA LEU A 353 1.86 -24.06 -6.42
C LEU A 353 1.76 -25.59 -6.27
N LYS A 354 2.81 -26.34 -6.65
CA LYS A 354 2.84 -27.81 -6.47
C LYS A 354 2.82 -28.20 -4.98
N SER A 355 3.55 -27.46 -4.16
CA SER A 355 3.63 -27.71 -2.71
C SER A 355 2.31 -27.36 -2.03
N LEU A 356 1.66 -26.27 -2.46
CA LEU A 356 0.33 -25.89 -2.02
C LEU A 356 -0.72 -26.95 -2.41
N ASP A 357 -0.66 -27.44 -3.65
CA ASP A 357 -1.54 -28.52 -4.11
C ASP A 357 -1.39 -29.78 -3.23
N SER A 358 -0.16 -30.17 -2.95
CA SER A 358 0.16 -31.30 -2.06
C SER A 358 -0.38 -31.08 -0.64
N LEU A 359 -0.26 -29.86 -0.11
CA LEU A 359 -0.81 -29.47 1.19
C LEU A 359 -2.33 -29.60 1.20
N ILE A 360 -3.03 -29.07 0.19
CA ILE A 360 -4.49 -29.14 0.06
C ILE A 360 -4.96 -30.60 -0.01
N GLN A 361 -4.31 -31.43 -0.85
CA GLN A 361 -4.67 -32.84 -1.00
C GLN A 361 -4.44 -33.66 0.28
N ALA A 362 -3.47 -33.28 1.11
CA ALA A 362 -3.19 -33.94 2.38
C ALA A 362 -4.18 -33.56 3.50
N MET A 363 -4.94 -32.47 3.36
CA MET A 363 -5.89 -32.04 4.39
C MET A 363 -7.09 -33.00 4.47
N SER A 364 -7.51 -33.30 5.70
CA SER A 364 -8.83 -33.92 5.89
C SER A 364 -9.93 -32.96 5.45
N ALA A 365 -11.07 -33.49 5.00
CA ALA A 365 -12.23 -32.68 4.64
C ALA A 365 -12.68 -31.75 5.79
N SER A 366 -12.47 -32.16 7.04
CA SER A 366 -12.76 -31.32 8.22
C SER A 366 -11.79 -30.15 8.33
N ASN A 367 -10.49 -30.37 8.15
CA ASN A 367 -9.47 -29.32 8.24
C ASN A 367 -9.62 -28.32 7.10
N LEU A 368 -9.90 -28.80 5.87
CA LEU A 368 -10.14 -27.92 4.72
C LEU A 368 -11.37 -27.03 4.94
N ARG A 369 -12.52 -27.58 5.40
CA ARG A 369 -13.70 -26.77 5.75
C ARG A 369 -13.40 -25.74 6.84
N ASN A 370 -12.64 -26.16 7.85
CA ASN A 370 -12.26 -25.28 8.95
C ASN A 370 -11.42 -24.09 8.43
N TYR A 371 -10.41 -24.37 7.61
CA TYR A 371 -9.56 -23.35 7.02
C TYR A 371 -10.34 -22.36 6.15
N LEU A 372 -11.14 -22.88 5.21
CA LEU A 372 -11.99 -22.06 4.33
C LEU A 372 -12.95 -21.17 5.12
N ARG A 373 -13.58 -21.71 6.17
CA ARG A 373 -14.47 -20.95 7.05
C ARG A 373 -13.74 -19.82 7.75
N TRP A 374 -12.53 -20.06 8.28
CA TRP A 374 -11.74 -19.02 8.92
C TRP A 374 -11.34 -17.91 7.96
N LYS A 375 -10.89 -18.24 6.74
CA LYS A 375 -10.57 -17.22 5.72
C LYS A 375 -11.77 -16.33 5.40
N LEU A 376 -12.96 -16.93 5.29
CA LEU A 376 -14.18 -16.17 5.10
C LEU A 376 -14.51 -15.29 6.31
N ILE A 377 -14.42 -15.82 7.53
CA ILE A 377 -14.66 -15.03 8.76
C ILE A 377 -13.72 -13.82 8.79
N LEU A 378 -12.42 -14.05 8.65
CA LEU A 378 -11.40 -13.00 8.72
C LEU A 378 -11.55 -11.94 7.63
N ALA A 379 -11.98 -12.33 6.42
CA ALA A 379 -12.26 -11.37 5.34
C ALA A 379 -13.40 -10.39 5.67
N TYR A 380 -14.36 -10.79 6.51
CA TYR A 380 -15.54 -9.98 6.86
C TYR A 380 -15.46 -9.30 8.22
N VAL A 381 -14.62 -9.78 9.15
CA VAL A 381 -14.43 -9.21 10.49
C VAL A 381 -14.23 -7.69 10.49
N PRO A 382 -13.41 -7.09 9.60
CA PRO A 382 -13.21 -5.64 9.56
C PRO A 382 -14.48 -4.80 9.30
N PHE A 383 -15.55 -5.43 8.81
CA PHE A 383 -16.83 -4.78 8.48
C PHE A 383 -17.94 -5.04 9.50
N LEU A 384 -17.67 -5.82 10.57
CA LEU A 384 -18.63 -6.13 11.63
C LEU A 384 -18.69 -5.01 12.69
N ASP A 385 -19.51 -5.22 13.73
CA ASP A 385 -19.79 -4.21 14.76
C ASP A 385 -18.63 -3.93 15.73
N GLU A 386 -18.80 -2.92 16.59
CA GLU A 386 -17.76 -2.42 17.49
C GLU A 386 -17.12 -3.47 18.40
N ARG A 387 -17.82 -4.57 18.71
CA ARG A 387 -17.25 -5.66 19.52
C ARG A 387 -16.05 -6.30 18.82
N PHE A 388 -16.12 -6.44 17.49
CA PHE A 388 -15.04 -6.98 16.68
C PHE A 388 -13.87 -5.99 16.58
N GLU A 389 -14.18 -4.70 16.48
CA GLU A 389 -13.15 -3.64 16.55
C GLU A 389 -12.45 -3.60 17.91
N ASP A 390 -13.15 -3.89 19.02
CA ASP A 390 -12.54 -3.99 20.35
C ASP A 390 -11.56 -5.15 20.44
N VAL A 391 -11.92 -6.29 19.83
CA VAL A 391 -11.04 -7.47 19.74
C VAL A 391 -9.82 -7.17 18.85
N GLN A 392 -10.02 -6.49 17.72
CA GLN A 392 -8.93 -6.02 16.85
C GLN A 392 -7.99 -5.08 17.61
N LEU A 393 -8.51 -4.11 18.38
CA LEU A 393 -7.66 -3.20 19.15
C LEU A 393 -6.78 -3.95 20.15
N LYS A 394 -7.31 -4.97 20.84
CA LYS A 394 -6.50 -5.79 21.77
C LYS A 394 -5.38 -6.51 21.04
N PHE A 395 -5.67 -7.06 19.87
CA PHE A 395 -4.66 -7.70 19.03
C PHE A 395 -3.61 -6.68 18.58
N ASP A 396 -4.02 -5.53 18.06
CA ASP A 396 -3.13 -4.43 17.64
C ASP A 396 -2.30 -3.86 18.80
N THR A 397 -2.83 -3.87 20.02
CA THR A 397 -2.09 -3.47 21.23
C THR A 397 -0.89 -4.37 21.43
N VAL A 398 -1.09 -5.68 21.32
CA VAL A 398 0.03 -6.63 21.41
C VAL A 398 0.94 -6.41 20.22
N MET A 399 0.44 -6.53 18.98
CA MET A 399 1.23 -6.51 17.75
C MET A 399 2.05 -5.24 17.54
N TYR A 400 1.47 -4.08 17.82
CA TYR A 400 1.99 -2.78 17.39
C TYR A 400 2.09 -1.74 18.51
N GLY A 401 1.63 -2.06 19.73
CA GLY A 401 1.63 -1.11 20.86
C GLY A 401 0.56 -0.03 20.77
N ILE A 402 -0.45 -0.21 19.90
CA ILE A 402 -1.55 0.73 19.70
C ILE A 402 -2.53 0.62 20.87
N VAL A 403 -2.87 1.73 21.53
CA VAL A 403 -3.69 1.71 22.76
C VAL A 403 -5.12 2.21 22.56
N ASN A 404 -5.40 2.94 21.49
CA ASN A 404 -6.74 3.47 21.17
C ASN A 404 -7.18 3.10 19.75
N LYS A 405 -8.49 3.04 19.51
CA LYS A 405 -9.03 2.95 18.15
C LYS A 405 -8.78 4.25 17.40
N GLU A 406 -8.42 4.13 16.12
CA GLU A 406 -8.36 5.28 15.22
C GLU A 406 -9.73 5.98 15.18
N PRO A 407 -9.78 7.33 15.12
CA PRO A 407 -11.04 8.06 15.03
C PRO A 407 -11.93 7.56 13.89
N ARG A 408 -13.21 7.34 14.16
CA ARG A 408 -14.14 6.73 13.18
C ARG A 408 -14.18 7.45 11.83
N TRP A 409 -14.16 8.79 11.85
CA TRP A 409 -14.14 9.57 10.60
C TRP A 409 -12.92 9.25 9.74
N MET A 410 -11.78 8.95 10.35
CA MET A 410 -10.52 8.65 9.68
C MET A 410 -10.58 7.25 9.06
N GLN A 411 -11.09 6.27 9.82
CA GLN A 411 -11.39 4.93 9.32
C GLN A 411 -12.33 5.00 8.10
N CYS A 412 -13.40 5.80 8.20
CA CYS A 412 -14.38 5.92 7.14
C CYS A 412 -13.87 6.65 5.90
N VAL A 413 -13.01 7.66 6.06
CA VAL A 413 -12.31 8.26 4.91
C VAL A 413 -11.45 7.21 4.20
N ARG A 414 -10.66 6.43 4.95
CA ARG A 414 -9.84 5.36 4.38
C ARG A 414 -10.67 4.30 3.65
N VAL A 415 -11.76 3.83 4.26
CA VAL A 415 -12.68 2.87 3.63
C VAL A 415 -13.26 3.43 2.33
N SER A 416 -13.73 4.69 2.34
CA SER A 416 -14.25 5.33 1.13
C SER A 416 -13.19 5.45 0.03
N ILE A 417 -11.95 5.81 0.36
CA ILE A 417 -10.84 5.86 -0.61
C ILE A 417 -10.59 4.46 -1.19
N ASN A 418 -10.48 3.42 -0.34
CA ASN A 418 -10.18 2.07 -0.80
C ASN A 418 -11.17 1.54 -1.83
N PHE A 419 -12.46 1.89 -1.72
CA PHE A 419 -13.48 1.50 -2.68
C PHE A 419 -13.60 2.44 -3.89
N LEU A 420 -13.32 3.74 -3.71
CA LEU A 420 -13.68 4.80 -4.65
C LEU A 420 -12.51 5.77 -4.90
N THR A 421 -11.29 5.23 -5.06
CA THR A 421 -10.05 6.00 -5.23
C THR A 421 -10.14 7.07 -6.32
N ASP A 422 -10.69 6.75 -7.49
CA ASP A 422 -10.75 7.69 -8.61
C ASP A 422 -11.69 8.86 -8.32
N ILE A 423 -12.80 8.61 -7.62
CA ILE A 423 -13.74 9.66 -7.19
C ILE A 423 -13.09 10.54 -6.12
N ALA A 424 -12.43 9.93 -5.13
CA ALA A 424 -11.69 10.65 -4.10
C ALA A 424 -10.61 11.55 -4.72
N ASN A 425 -9.87 11.04 -5.71
CA ASN A 425 -8.88 11.79 -6.47
C ASN A 425 -9.52 12.96 -7.23
N ALA A 426 -10.62 12.74 -7.95
CA ALA A 426 -11.31 13.78 -8.69
C ALA A 426 -11.76 14.94 -7.78
N LEU A 427 -12.36 14.61 -6.64
CA LEU A 427 -12.78 15.57 -5.63
C LEU A 427 -11.58 16.33 -5.03
N TYR A 428 -10.51 15.61 -4.67
CA TYR A 428 -9.33 16.22 -4.08
C TYR A 428 -8.61 17.16 -5.05
N VAL A 429 -8.44 16.73 -6.31
CA VAL A 429 -7.79 17.52 -7.36
C VAL A 429 -8.55 18.81 -7.63
N LYS A 430 -9.87 18.71 -7.77
CA LYS A 430 -10.75 19.86 -8.04
C LYS A 430 -10.62 20.95 -6.98
N GLU A 431 -10.47 20.57 -5.71
CA GLU A 431 -10.48 21.52 -4.58
C GLU A 431 -9.07 21.97 -4.16
N TYR A 432 -8.09 21.06 -4.15
CA TYR A 432 -6.82 21.28 -3.46
C TYR A 432 -5.58 21.30 -4.36
N VAL A 433 -5.69 21.03 -5.67
CA VAL A 433 -4.53 21.05 -6.57
C VAL A 433 -4.48 22.34 -7.39
N PRO A 434 -3.49 23.23 -7.14
CA PRO A 434 -3.36 24.47 -7.91
C PRO A 434 -2.98 24.21 -9.37
N PRO A 435 -3.51 25.00 -10.33
CA PRO A 435 -3.33 24.77 -11.78
C PRO A 435 -1.86 24.68 -12.24
N ASN A 436 -0.96 25.44 -11.61
CA ASN A 436 0.44 25.50 -12.04
C ASN A 436 1.33 24.41 -11.42
N SER A 437 0.85 23.67 -10.42
CA SER A 437 1.67 22.71 -9.67
C SER A 437 2.22 21.59 -10.56
N LEU A 438 1.45 21.17 -11.56
CA LEU A 438 1.88 20.13 -12.50
C LEU A 438 3.00 20.61 -13.43
N ALA A 439 2.99 21.89 -13.83
CA ALA A 439 4.03 22.46 -14.67
C ALA A 439 5.37 22.49 -13.92
N ASP A 440 5.35 22.92 -12.65
CA ASP A 440 6.57 22.97 -11.86
C ASP A 440 7.13 21.57 -11.53
N LEU A 441 6.26 20.58 -11.28
CA LEU A 441 6.68 19.19 -11.11
C LEU A 441 7.29 18.58 -12.39
N ARG A 442 6.80 18.98 -13.57
CA ARG A 442 7.40 18.57 -14.85
C ARG A 442 8.82 19.11 -15.00
N ILE A 443 9.03 20.39 -14.70
CA ILE A 443 10.36 21.01 -14.73
C ILE A 443 11.32 20.28 -13.79
N LEU A 444 10.88 19.94 -12.57
CA LEU A 444 11.66 19.15 -11.62
C LEU A 444 12.03 17.78 -12.22
N MET A 445 11.08 17.08 -12.82
CA MET A 445 11.34 15.75 -13.38
C MET A 445 12.32 15.79 -14.55
N ASP A 446 12.23 16.81 -15.40
CA ASP A 446 13.17 17.03 -16.50
C ASP A 446 14.59 17.31 -15.98
N ASN A 447 14.72 18.08 -14.89
CA ASN A 447 16.01 18.37 -14.25
C ASN A 447 16.65 17.12 -13.63
N VAL A 448 15.85 16.25 -12.99
CA VAL A 448 16.33 14.97 -12.43
C VAL A 448 16.80 14.06 -13.56
N ARG A 449 16.02 13.94 -14.63
CA ARG A 449 16.38 13.17 -15.82
C ARG A 449 17.71 13.65 -16.40
N TYR A 450 17.84 14.96 -16.62
CA TYR A 450 19.07 15.57 -17.14
C TYR A 450 20.29 15.27 -16.25
N SER A 451 20.14 15.39 -14.93
CA SER A 451 21.22 15.13 -13.98
C SER A 451 21.64 13.66 -14.01
N PHE A 452 20.67 12.74 -14.06
CA PHE A 452 20.94 11.31 -14.18
C PHE A 452 21.64 10.95 -15.49
N GLU A 453 21.25 11.56 -16.62
CA GLU A 453 21.95 11.36 -17.89
C GLU A 453 23.42 11.79 -17.82
N ASN A 454 23.74 12.86 -17.11
CA ASN A 454 25.13 13.30 -16.95
C ASN A 454 25.92 12.32 -16.08
N LEU A 455 25.36 11.87 -14.96
CA LEU A 455 25.97 10.83 -14.13
C LEU A 455 26.22 9.54 -14.90
N LEU A 456 25.30 9.14 -15.79
CA LEU A 456 25.50 7.97 -16.66
C LEU A 456 26.65 8.15 -17.66
N LYS A 457 26.87 9.36 -18.17
CA LYS A 457 27.97 9.63 -19.11
C LYS A 457 29.32 9.60 -18.39
N GLU A 458 29.37 10.11 -17.17
CA GLU A 458 30.59 10.27 -16.38
C GLU A 458 31.00 9.01 -15.63
N ASN A 459 30.10 8.04 -15.42
CA ASN A 459 30.45 6.82 -14.69
C ASN A 459 31.57 6.03 -15.40
N GLU A 460 32.45 5.39 -14.62
CA GLU A 460 33.61 4.65 -15.15
C GLU A 460 33.43 3.13 -15.11
N TRP A 461 32.42 2.64 -14.38
CA TRP A 461 32.23 1.21 -14.15
C TRP A 461 31.43 0.49 -15.25
N MET A 462 30.65 1.23 -16.06
CA MET A 462 29.96 0.66 -17.23
C MET A 462 30.82 0.80 -18.49
N ASP A 463 30.71 -0.16 -19.40
CA ASP A 463 31.23 0.00 -20.76
C ASP A 463 30.37 0.96 -21.60
N ASN A 464 30.90 1.41 -22.74
CA ASN A 464 30.22 2.39 -23.60
C ASN A 464 28.94 1.86 -24.25
N GLU A 465 28.83 0.55 -24.50
CA GLU A 465 27.63 -0.05 -25.07
C GLU A 465 26.49 -0.02 -24.06
N THR A 466 26.77 -0.47 -22.83
CA THR A 466 25.81 -0.47 -21.72
C THR A 466 25.36 0.95 -21.37
N LYS A 467 26.29 1.93 -21.32
CA LYS A 467 25.93 3.35 -21.15
C LYS A 467 25.02 3.85 -22.27
N GLY A 468 25.31 3.48 -23.52
CA GLY A 468 24.48 3.84 -24.67
C GLY A 468 23.04 3.33 -24.51
N ARG A 469 22.86 2.07 -24.10
CA ARG A 469 21.55 1.48 -23.83
C ARG A 469 20.84 2.13 -22.63
N ALA A 470 21.56 2.41 -21.55
CA ALA A 470 21.01 3.08 -20.37
C ALA A 470 20.50 4.49 -20.71
N LEU A 471 21.25 5.25 -21.49
CA LEU A 471 20.84 6.59 -21.95
C LEU A 471 19.60 6.54 -22.84
N LEU A 472 19.46 5.53 -23.70
CA LEU A 472 18.22 5.33 -24.46
C LEU A 472 17.04 5.06 -23.53
N LYS A 473 17.19 4.18 -22.54
CA LYS A 473 16.13 3.89 -21.55
C LYS A 473 15.69 5.15 -20.80
N VAL A 474 16.63 5.99 -20.37
CA VAL A 474 16.32 7.25 -19.66
C VAL A 474 15.53 8.22 -20.53
N LYS A 475 15.85 8.30 -21.83
CA LYS A 475 15.12 9.15 -22.76
C LYS A 475 13.67 8.70 -22.96
N GLU A 476 13.43 7.39 -22.99
CA GLU A 476 12.11 6.79 -23.16
C GLU A 476 11.27 6.76 -21.87
N LEU A 477 11.81 7.17 -20.71
CA LEU A 477 11.04 7.22 -19.46
C LEU A 477 9.83 8.14 -19.60
N VAL A 478 8.66 7.63 -19.26
CA VAL A 478 7.40 8.38 -19.20
C VAL A 478 7.13 8.76 -17.75
N ALA A 479 6.95 10.06 -17.48
CA ALA A 479 6.63 10.55 -16.14
C ALA A 479 5.10 10.66 -15.95
N PHE A 480 4.56 9.84 -15.05
CA PHE A 480 3.20 10.01 -14.54
C PHE A 480 3.23 10.95 -13.34
N ILE A 481 2.62 12.14 -13.47
CA ILE A 481 2.71 13.20 -12.46
C ILE A 481 1.32 13.46 -11.88
N ALA A 482 1.17 13.13 -10.59
CA ALA A 482 -0.03 13.30 -9.77
C ALA A 482 -1.28 12.53 -10.29
N TYR A 483 -1.96 13.01 -11.32
CA TYR A 483 -3.22 12.44 -11.81
C TYR A 483 -3.32 12.54 -13.34
N ASP A 484 -4.13 11.65 -13.94
CA ASP A 484 -4.52 11.75 -15.35
C ASP A 484 -5.86 12.47 -15.47
N GLU A 485 -5.85 13.66 -16.07
CA GLU A 485 -7.04 14.50 -16.30
C GLU A 485 -8.17 13.73 -17.00
N LYS A 486 -7.85 12.77 -17.87
CA LYS A 486 -8.87 12.00 -18.60
C LYS A 486 -9.61 11.02 -17.69
N SER A 487 -8.91 10.43 -16.73
CA SER A 487 -9.43 9.40 -15.82
C SER A 487 -10.39 9.95 -14.76
N ILE A 488 -10.26 11.22 -14.40
CA ILE A 488 -11.07 11.88 -13.35
C ILE A 488 -12.23 12.72 -13.90
N THR A 489 -12.48 12.65 -15.22
CA THR A 489 -13.66 13.32 -15.80
C THR A 489 -14.95 12.63 -15.35
N LYS A 490 -16.04 13.40 -15.26
CA LYS A 490 -17.36 12.86 -14.91
C LYS A 490 -17.76 11.67 -15.77
N GLU A 491 -17.59 11.77 -17.09
CA GLU A 491 -17.93 10.69 -18.03
C GLU A 491 -17.09 9.42 -17.78
N ALA A 492 -15.79 9.57 -17.53
CA ALA A 492 -14.91 8.45 -17.23
C ALA A 492 -15.30 7.75 -15.92
N LEU A 493 -15.60 8.54 -14.87
CA LEU A 493 -16.03 8.01 -13.59
C LEU A 493 -17.42 7.35 -13.69
N GLU A 494 -18.38 7.95 -14.40
CA GLU A 494 -19.71 7.36 -14.67
C GLU A 494 -19.58 6.00 -15.34
N LYS A 495 -18.74 5.90 -16.37
CA LYS A 495 -18.47 4.65 -17.08
C LYS A 495 -17.81 3.61 -16.18
N LYS A 496 -16.83 4.01 -15.35
CA LYS A 496 -16.10 3.10 -14.46
C LYS A 496 -17.00 2.51 -13.37
N TYR A 497 -17.84 3.34 -12.77
CA TYR A 497 -18.69 2.96 -11.64
C TYR A 497 -20.14 2.62 -12.04
N THR A 498 -20.40 2.39 -13.33
CA THR A 498 -21.76 2.09 -13.84
C THR A 498 -22.40 0.87 -13.14
N LEU A 499 -21.60 -0.16 -12.82
CA LEU A 499 -22.05 -1.40 -12.20
C LEU A 499 -22.19 -1.34 -10.67
N VAL A 500 -21.74 -0.26 -10.02
CA VAL A 500 -21.94 -0.03 -8.57
C VAL A 500 -23.40 0.39 -8.26
N SER A 501 -24.30 0.21 -9.22
CA SER A 501 -25.74 0.53 -9.16
C SER A 501 -26.54 -0.28 -8.13
N SER A 502 -25.91 -1.22 -7.42
CA SER A 502 -26.53 -2.07 -6.38
C SER A 502 -26.32 -1.60 -4.94
N ILE A 503 -25.60 -0.50 -4.69
CA ILE A 503 -25.74 0.20 -3.39
C ILE A 503 -27.11 0.87 -3.41
N SER A 504 -28.14 0.09 -3.07
CA SER A 504 -29.51 0.56 -2.99
C SER A 504 -29.58 1.85 -2.15
N TYR A 505 -30.22 2.86 -2.73
CA TYR A 505 -30.57 4.13 -2.11
C TYR A 505 -31.62 3.98 -0.99
N SER A 506 -32.07 2.76 -0.67
CA SER A 506 -33.08 2.52 0.38
C SER A 506 -32.48 1.87 1.61
N SER A 507 -32.82 2.47 2.75
CA SER A 507 -32.72 1.93 4.10
C SER A 507 -33.73 0.80 4.32
N GLU A 508 -33.61 -0.31 3.59
CA GLU A 508 -34.41 -1.53 3.82
C GLU A 508 -33.52 -2.79 3.83
#